data_AF-A0A7F5RIC3-F1
#
_entry.id   AF-A0A7F5RIC3-F1
#
_cell.length_a   1.000
_cell.length_b   1.000
_cell.length_c   1.000
_cell.angle_alpha   90.00
_cell.angle_beta   90.00
_cell.angle_gamma   90.00
#
_symmetry.space_group_name_H-M   'P 1'
#
loop_
_entity.id
_entity.type
_entity.pdbx_description
1 polymer ?
#
loop_
_entity_poly.entity_id
_entity_poly.type
_entity_poly.pdbx_seq_one_letter_code
_entity_poly.pdbx_strand_id
1 'polypeptide(L)'
;MKKWEEKLQGVKNSRRLRRKKVYIEGHTEHFEDAFKGKYSPTDISLAFYSGLFAFGGWNYLNFVTEELKDPYKNLPRAIWIALPIVTGVYVLANVAYFVVLSKEEILNSPAVAVSFGVKTFGNFYWVVPIFVALSTFGGVNGVLFTSGRLFLVGSQEGHLPELFSFIHVKRMTPVPSLIFTCVTSLCMLFVSDIFILINYYSQILWLSIAASIAGMLWLRHTQPKMVRPIRVNTIIPVLFIACCLFLVIFPIPSYPMNTVVSLAITLSGIPVYYLCVKQAKPKFYHRFMKKLTVSIQCALEIILPDEIGHKLSDA
;
A
#
# COMPACT_ATOMS: atom_id res chain seq x y z
N MET A 1 -32.75 47.16 -27.74
CA MET A 1 -32.66 45.71 -27.49
C MET A 1 -31.58 45.02 -28.32
N LYS A 2 -31.57 45.14 -29.67
CA LYS A 2 -30.53 44.53 -30.52
C LYS A 2 -29.07 44.81 -30.11
N LYS A 3 -28.76 46.07 -29.74
CA LYS A 3 -27.42 46.49 -29.28
C LYS A 3 -26.97 45.86 -27.94
N TRP A 4 -27.93 45.41 -27.13
CA TRP A 4 -27.68 44.71 -25.87
C TRP A 4 -27.49 43.19 -26.08
N GLU A 5 -28.20 42.61 -27.03
CA GLU A 5 -28.04 41.20 -27.43
C GLU A 5 -26.68 40.95 -28.10
N GLU A 6 -26.21 41.86 -28.95
CA GLU A 6 -24.87 41.79 -29.55
C GLU A 6 -23.76 41.85 -28.49
N LYS A 7 -23.90 42.70 -27.46
CA LYS A 7 -22.95 42.73 -26.33
C LYS A 7 -22.95 41.43 -25.53
N LEU A 8 -24.12 40.83 -25.30
CA LEU A 8 -24.24 39.54 -24.60
C LEU A 8 -23.69 38.37 -25.43
N GLN A 9 -23.89 38.39 -26.75
CA GLN A 9 -23.29 37.43 -27.67
C GLN A 9 -21.77 37.60 -27.76
N GLY A 10 -21.26 38.82 -27.77
CA GLY A 10 -19.83 39.12 -27.71
C GLY A 10 -19.16 38.59 -26.44
N VAL A 11 -19.79 38.81 -25.27
CA VAL A 11 -19.27 38.28 -23.99
C VAL A 11 -19.38 36.75 -23.91
N LYS A 12 -20.46 36.15 -24.42
CA LYS A 12 -20.58 34.68 -24.53
C LYS A 12 -19.53 34.09 -25.47
N ASN A 13 -19.28 34.71 -26.62
CA ASN A 13 -18.25 34.28 -27.57
C ASN A 13 -16.85 34.46 -27.01
N SER A 14 -16.53 35.57 -26.33
CA SER A 14 -15.24 35.74 -25.65
C SER A 14 -15.03 34.74 -24.50
N ARG A 15 -16.08 34.39 -23.75
CA ARG A 15 -16.00 33.32 -22.73
C ARG A 15 -15.84 31.94 -23.36
N ARG A 16 -16.50 31.68 -24.49
CA ARG A 16 -16.39 30.42 -25.25
C ARG A 16 -15.03 30.28 -25.94
N LEU A 17 -14.45 31.39 -26.42
CA LEU A 17 -13.10 31.49 -26.98
C LEU A 17 -12.03 31.37 -25.89
N ARG A 18 -12.21 31.98 -24.71
CA ARG A 18 -11.32 31.75 -23.55
C ARG A 18 -11.36 30.30 -23.08
N ARG A 19 -12.55 29.69 -23.01
CA ARG A 19 -12.67 28.26 -22.71
C ARG A 19 -12.01 27.40 -23.80
N LYS A 20 -12.24 27.67 -25.09
CA LYS A 20 -11.59 26.94 -26.18
C LYS A 20 -10.07 27.14 -26.23
N LYS A 21 -9.54 28.33 -25.90
CA LYS A 21 -8.10 28.59 -25.82
C LYS A 21 -7.42 27.72 -24.76
N VAL A 22 -8.04 27.58 -23.58
CA VAL A 22 -7.51 26.76 -22.48
C VAL A 22 -7.43 25.27 -22.82
N TYR A 23 -8.26 24.76 -23.75
CA TYR A 23 -8.24 23.34 -24.14
C TYR A 23 -7.33 23.02 -25.34
N ILE A 24 -6.77 24.02 -26.05
CA ILE A 24 -6.05 23.81 -27.33
C ILE A 24 -4.65 24.46 -27.35
N GLU A 25 -4.41 25.53 -26.58
CA GLU A 25 -3.05 26.03 -26.34
C GLU A 25 -2.45 25.21 -25.21
N GLY A 26 -1.76 24.12 -25.56
CA GLY A 26 -0.98 23.35 -24.59
C GLY A 26 -0.02 24.29 -23.87
N HIS A 27 -0.20 24.46 -22.56
CA HIS A 27 0.71 25.20 -21.68
C HIS A 27 2.05 24.45 -21.58
N THR A 28 2.83 24.43 -22.67
CA THR A 28 4.17 23.83 -22.72
C THR A 28 5.18 24.59 -21.87
N GLU A 29 4.83 25.80 -21.43
CA GLU A 29 5.61 26.65 -20.53
C GLU A 29 5.93 25.95 -19.20
N HIS A 30 5.07 25.05 -18.71
CA HIS A 30 5.35 24.26 -17.49
C HIS A 30 6.33 23.10 -17.72
N PHE A 31 6.60 22.74 -18.98
CA PHE A 31 7.59 21.74 -19.36
C PHE A 31 8.95 22.37 -19.70
N GLU A 32 9.01 23.69 -19.90
CA GLU A 32 10.28 24.40 -20.00
C GLU A 32 11.01 24.30 -18.66
N ASP A 33 12.25 23.79 -18.68
CA ASP A 33 13.08 23.56 -17.49
C ASP A 33 12.58 22.53 -16.46
N ALA A 34 11.73 21.57 -16.86
CA ALA A 34 11.22 20.53 -15.97
C ALA A 34 12.31 19.73 -15.22
N PHE A 35 13.50 19.59 -15.82
CA PHE A 35 14.65 18.88 -15.26
C PHE A 35 15.70 19.81 -14.62
N LYS A 36 15.45 21.12 -14.44
CA LYS A 36 16.36 21.97 -13.67
C LYS A 36 16.20 21.70 -12.16
N GLY A 37 17.23 21.10 -11.58
CA GLY A 37 17.32 20.80 -10.15
C GLY A 37 18.70 20.27 -9.77
N LYS A 38 19.06 20.34 -8.49
CA LYS A 38 20.18 19.58 -7.96
C LYS A 38 19.66 18.20 -7.58
N TYR A 39 20.17 17.17 -8.23
CA TYR A 39 19.79 15.79 -7.94
C TYR A 39 20.88 15.16 -7.10
N SER A 40 20.64 14.99 -5.80
CA SER A 40 21.46 14.07 -5.03
C SER A 40 20.96 12.64 -5.23
N PRO A 41 21.83 11.62 -5.20
CA PRO A 41 21.42 10.22 -5.21
C PRO A 41 20.40 9.88 -4.12
N THR A 42 20.42 10.62 -3.00
CA THR A 42 19.45 10.46 -1.91
C THR A 42 18.08 11.04 -2.24
N ASP A 43 18.01 12.19 -2.91
CA ASP A 43 16.72 12.76 -3.33
C ASP A 43 16.03 11.84 -4.34
N ILE A 44 16.83 11.20 -5.21
CA ILE A 44 16.34 10.21 -6.17
C ILE A 44 15.77 8.98 -5.44
N SER A 45 16.45 8.45 -4.42
CA SER A 45 15.95 7.28 -3.67
C SER A 45 14.66 7.58 -2.89
N LEU A 46 14.53 8.77 -2.31
CA LEU A 46 13.31 9.20 -1.63
C LEU A 46 12.14 9.43 -2.62
N ALA A 47 12.44 9.93 -3.82
CA ALA A 47 11.45 10.01 -4.89
C ALA A 47 10.99 8.61 -5.32
N PHE A 48 11.92 7.64 -5.42
CA PHE A 48 11.56 6.24 -5.66
C PHE A 48 10.70 5.64 -4.55
N TYR A 49 10.90 5.99 -3.28
CA TYR A 49 10.00 5.56 -2.20
C TYR A 49 8.57 6.01 -2.42
N SER A 50 8.37 7.29 -2.74
CA SER A 50 7.04 7.83 -3.01
C SER A 50 6.41 7.20 -4.26
N GLY A 51 7.20 7.03 -5.33
CA GLY A 51 6.73 6.39 -6.56
C GLY A 51 6.36 4.92 -6.35
N LEU A 52 7.22 4.15 -5.68
CA LEU A 52 6.98 2.72 -5.45
C LEU A 52 5.88 2.48 -4.42
N PHE A 53 5.65 3.40 -3.48
CA PHE A 53 4.48 3.38 -2.62
C PHE A 53 3.18 3.48 -3.43
N ALA A 54 3.14 4.34 -4.46
CA ALA A 54 1.99 4.43 -5.36
C ALA A 54 1.78 3.16 -6.20
N PHE A 55 2.85 2.43 -6.55
CA PHE A 55 2.77 1.10 -7.16
C PHE A 55 2.60 -0.04 -6.14
N GLY A 56 2.41 0.29 -4.86
CA GLY A 56 2.30 -0.68 -3.78
C GLY A 56 1.11 -1.62 -3.94
N GLY A 57 1.22 -2.77 -3.27
CA GLY A 57 0.12 -3.73 -3.16
C GLY A 57 0.17 -4.94 -4.09
N TRP A 58 1.14 -4.97 -5.02
CA TRP A 58 1.44 -6.18 -5.81
C TRP A 58 1.77 -7.41 -4.94
N ASN A 59 2.33 -7.20 -3.75
CA ASN A 59 2.60 -8.27 -2.79
C ASN A 59 1.31 -8.94 -2.25
N TYR A 60 0.20 -8.21 -2.18
CA TYR A 60 -1.06 -8.75 -1.65
C TYR A 60 -1.71 -9.76 -2.58
N LEU A 61 -1.40 -9.71 -3.89
CA LEU A 61 -1.85 -10.70 -4.86
C LEU A 61 -1.39 -12.11 -4.47
N ASN A 62 -0.24 -12.23 -3.78
CA ASN A 62 0.25 -13.51 -3.30
C ASN A 62 -0.77 -14.21 -2.38
N PHE A 63 -1.50 -13.46 -1.54
CA PHE A 63 -2.50 -14.01 -0.61
C PHE A 63 -3.80 -14.46 -1.28
N VAL A 64 -4.03 -14.04 -2.52
CA VAL A 64 -5.22 -14.40 -3.31
C VAL A 64 -4.86 -15.39 -4.42
N THR A 65 -3.60 -15.85 -4.47
CA THR A 65 -3.13 -16.82 -5.46
C THR A 65 -3.88 -18.15 -5.36
N GLU A 66 -4.30 -18.55 -4.16
CA GLU A 66 -5.07 -19.78 -3.93
C GLU A 66 -6.48 -19.72 -4.53
N GLU A 67 -7.04 -18.53 -4.69
CA GLU A 67 -8.35 -18.31 -5.30
C GLU A 67 -8.26 -18.15 -6.84
N LEU A 68 -7.04 -18.04 -7.38
CA LEU A 68 -6.82 -17.82 -8.80
C LEU A 68 -6.95 -19.14 -9.57
N LYS A 69 -7.82 -19.16 -10.59
CA LYS A 69 -7.88 -20.30 -11.53
C LYS A 69 -6.55 -20.42 -12.28
N ASP A 70 -5.90 -21.58 -12.22
CA ASP A 70 -4.61 -21.88 -12.84
C ASP A 70 -3.49 -20.84 -12.54
N PRO A 71 -3.03 -20.73 -11.27
CA PRO A 71 -2.14 -19.67 -10.82
C PRO A 71 -0.80 -19.66 -11.58
N TYR A 72 -0.26 -20.83 -11.93
CA TYR A 72 1.04 -20.93 -12.58
C TYR A 72 1.11 -20.29 -13.98
N LYS A 73 -0.02 -20.20 -14.69
CA LYS A 73 -0.09 -19.58 -16.03
C LYS A 73 -0.68 -18.19 -15.98
N ASN A 74 -1.71 -18.00 -15.17
CA ASN A 74 -2.48 -16.75 -15.16
C ASN A 74 -1.80 -15.67 -14.32
N LEU A 75 -1.08 -16.02 -13.24
CA LEU A 75 -0.39 -15.05 -12.41
C LEU A 75 0.70 -14.29 -13.19
N PRO A 76 1.65 -14.95 -13.93
CA PRO A 76 2.63 -14.21 -14.71
C PRO A 76 2.00 -13.36 -15.81
N ARG A 77 0.97 -13.87 -16.50
CA ARG A 77 0.26 -13.15 -17.56
C ARG A 77 -0.43 -11.90 -17.03
N ALA A 78 -1.07 -12.00 -15.87
CA ALA A 78 -1.70 -10.87 -15.21
C ALA A 78 -0.66 -9.78 -14.87
N ILE A 79 0.51 -10.17 -14.35
CA ILE A 79 1.60 -9.23 -14.03
C ILE A 79 2.09 -8.49 -15.30
N TRP A 80 2.35 -9.21 -16.39
CA TRP A 80 2.82 -8.62 -17.64
C TRP A 80 1.82 -7.67 -18.30
N ILE A 81 0.53 -7.85 -18.07
CA ILE A 81 -0.53 -6.96 -18.61
C ILE A 81 -0.80 -5.79 -17.65
N ALA A 82 -0.91 -6.06 -16.35
CA ALA A 82 -1.27 -5.06 -15.36
C ALA A 82 -0.17 -4.00 -15.16
N LEU A 83 1.10 -4.40 -15.09
CA LEU A 83 2.19 -3.45 -14.81
C LEU A 83 2.34 -2.35 -15.88
N PRO A 84 2.37 -2.66 -17.19
CA PRO A 84 2.42 -1.61 -18.22
C PRO A 84 1.19 -0.71 -18.24
N ILE A 85 -0.01 -1.28 -18.01
CA ILE A 85 -1.26 -0.51 -17.98
C ILE A 85 -1.24 0.50 -16.83
N VAL A 86 -0.90 0.05 -15.61
CA VAL A 86 -0.83 0.94 -14.44
C VAL A 86 0.24 2.01 -14.65
N THR A 87 1.39 1.63 -15.21
CA THR A 87 2.46 2.58 -15.55
C THR A 87 1.99 3.63 -16.55
N GLY A 88 1.30 3.23 -17.61
CA GLY A 88 0.73 4.14 -18.60
C GLY A 88 -0.27 5.11 -17.98
N VAL A 89 -1.17 4.62 -17.13
CA VAL A 89 -2.16 5.46 -16.43
C VAL A 89 -1.47 6.48 -15.51
N TYR A 90 -0.42 6.07 -14.77
CA TYR A 90 0.32 6.98 -13.90
C TYR A 90 1.09 8.05 -14.68
N VAL A 91 1.71 7.68 -15.80
CA VAL A 91 2.39 8.64 -16.67
C VAL A 91 1.38 9.64 -17.24
N LEU A 92 0.24 9.16 -17.77
CA LEU A 92 -0.82 10.02 -18.31
C LEU A 92 -1.40 10.97 -17.25
N ALA A 93 -1.62 10.49 -16.03
CA ALA A 93 -2.10 11.33 -14.93
C ALA A 93 -1.09 12.42 -14.55
N ASN A 94 0.20 12.09 -14.46
CA ASN A 94 1.25 13.07 -14.18
C ASN A 94 1.37 14.11 -15.30
N VAL A 95 1.29 13.69 -16.57
CA VAL A 95 1.25 14.62 -17.71
C VAL A 95 0.06 15.57 -17.59
N ALA A 96 -1.13 15.06 -17.25
CA ALA A 96 -2.30 15.91 -17.04
C ALA A 96 -2.10 16.93 -15.91
N TYR A 97 -1.46 16.54 -14.80
CA TYR A 97 -1.14 17.47 -13.72
C TYR A 97 -0.16 18.57 -14.15
N PHE A 98 0.92 18.22 -14.84
CA PHE A 98 1.93 19.20 -15.26
C PHE A 98 1.45 20.16 -16.36
N VAL A 99 0.46 19.77 -17.16
CA VAL A 99 -0.16 20.68 -18.15
C VAL A 99 -1.00 21.77 -17.47
N VAL A 100 -1.59 21.50 -16.31
CA VAL A 100 -2.59 22.38 -15.67
C VAL A 100 -2.06 23.13 -14.46
N LEU A 101 -1.13 22.52 -13.72
CA LEU A 101 -0.59 23.05 -12.47
C LEU A 101 0.87 23.44 -12.63
N SER A 102 1.26 24.54 -12.00
CA SER A 102 2.67 24.93 -11.93
C SER A 102 3.41 24.09 -10.88
N LYS A 103 4.74 24.04 -10.97
CA LYS A 103 5.61 23.33 -10.01
C LYS A 103 5.35 23.79 -8.56
N GLU A 104 5.20 25.10 -8.34
CA GLU A 104 4.96 25.66 -7.01
C GLU A 104 3.60 25.26 -6.44
N GLU A 105 2.57 25.19 -7.28
CA GLU A 105 1.23 24.76 -6.86
C GLU A 105 1.20 23.27 -6.48
N ILE A 106 1.95 22.43 -7.20
CA ILE A 106 2.07 21.00 -6.88
C ILE A 106 2.79 20.82 -5.54
N LEU A 107 3.87 21.57 -5.29
CA LEU A 107 4.66 21.45 -4.06
C LEU A 107 3.93 22.00 -2.83
N ASN A 108 3.12 23.04 -2.99
CA ASN A 108 2.41 23.68 -1.88
C ASN A 108 1.01 23.08 -1.63
N SER A 109 0.45 22.32 -2.58
CA SER A 109 -0.88 21.75 -2.43
C SER A 109 -0.85 20.43 -1.66
N PRO A 110 -1.57 20.30 -0.52
CA PRO A 110 -1.70 19.02 0.17
C PRO A 110 -2.52 18.00 -0.63
N ALA A 111 -3.31 18.45 -1.61
CA ALA A 111 -4.19 17.61 -2.43
C ALA A 111 -4.16 18.05 -3.90
N VAL A 112 -3.15 17.59 -4.63
CA VAL A 112 -2.91 17.92 -6.05
C VAL A 112 -4.14 17.64 -6.94
N ALA A 113 -4.84 16.53 -6.70
CA ALA A 113 -6.05 16.17 -7.47
C ALA A 113 -7.18 17.22 -7.31
N VAL A 114 -7.35 17.79 -6.11
CA VAL A 114 -8.38 18.80 -5.85
C VAL A 114 -8.00 20.13 -6.53
N SER A 115 -6.73 20.53 -6.42
CA SER A 115 -6.21 21.71 -7.12
C SER A 115 -6.38 21.60 -8.64
N PHE A 116 -6.08 20.43 -9.20
CA PHE A 116 -6.36 20.12 -10.61
C PHE A 116 -7.86 20.26 -10.91
N GLY A 117 -8.72 19.71 -10.05
CA GLY A 117 -10.16 19.71 -10.23
C GLY A 117 -10.77 21.12 -10.26
N VAL A 118 -10.30 22.00 -9.38
CA VAL A 118 -10.73 23.41 -9.31
C VAL A 118 -10.37 24.16 -10.60
N LYS A 119 -9.17 23.93 -11.15
CA LYS A 119 -8.73 24.61 -12.38
C LYS A 119 -9.37 24.07 -13.66
N THR A 120 -9.66 22.77 -13.74
CA THR A 120 -10.18 22.13 -14.96
C THR A 120 -11.70 22.08 -15.03
N PHE A 121 -12.37 21.65 -13.96
CA PHE A 121 -13.80 21.34 -13.98
C PHE A 121 -14.70 22.52 -13.62
N GLY A 122 -14.13 23.65 -13.19
CA GLY A 122 -14.88 24.85 -12.84
C GLY A 122 -15.97 24.54 -11.82
N ASN A 123 -17.24 24.61 -12.23
CA ASN A 123 -18.40 24.41 -11.34
C ASN A 123 -18.60 22.95 -10.87
N PHE A 124 -17.92 21.98 -11.47
CA PHE A 124 -18.01 20.55 -11.12
C PHE A 124 -16.82 20.05 -10.28
N TYR A 125 -16.03 20.96 -9.69
CA TYR A 125 -14.84 20.62 -8.90
C TYR A 125 -15.12 19.70 -7.70
N TRP A 126 -16.31 19.76 -7.12
CA TRP A 126 -16.73 18.98 -5.94
C TRP A 126 -16.79 17.46 -6.19
N VAL A 127 -16.87 17.04 -7.45
CA VAL A 127 -16.94 15.63 -7.83
C VAL A 127 -15.59 14.93 -7.63
N VAL A 128 -14.48 15.64 -7.86
CA VAL A 128 -13.12 15.11 -7.73
C VAL A 128 -12.80 14.61 -6.31
N PRO A 129 -12.98 15.40 -5.23
CA PRO A 129 -12.69 14.93 -3.88
C PRO A 129 -13.58 13.74 -3.45
N ILE A 130 -14.81 13.63 -3.96
CA ILE A 130 -15.68 12.48 -3.67
C ILE A 130 -15.09 11.20 -4.25
N PHE A 131 -14.66 11.21 -5.52
CA PHE A 131 -14.03 10.03 -6.11
C PHE A 131 -12.69 9.69 -5.46
N VAL A 132 -11.89 10.69 -5.09
CA VAL A 132 -10.65 10.47 -4.33
C VAL A 132 -10.97 9.84 -2.97
N ALA A 133 -11.97 10.33 -2.24
CA ALA A 133 -12.39 9.76 -0.97
C ALA A 133 -12.85 8.30 -1.11
N LEU A 134 -13.70 8.00 -2.11
CA LEU A 134 -14.14 6.63 -2.40
C LEU A 134 -12.96 5.70 -2.74
N SER A 135 -11.96 6.19 -3.47
CA SER A 135 -10.74 5.43 -3.78
C SER A 135 -9.94 5.13 -2.52
N THR A 136 -9.72 6.12 -1.64
CA THR A 136 -9.01 5.91 -0.37
C THR A 136 -9.76 4.94 0.56
N PHE A 137 -11.09 5.02 0.60
CA PHE A 137 -11.93 4.09 1.35
C PHE A 137 -11.80 2.66 0.84
N GLY A 138 -11.82 2.47 -0.48
CA GLY A 138 -11.58 1.17 -1.11
C GLY A 138 -10.19 0.60 -0.80
N GLY A 139 -9.16 1.44 -0.82
CA GLY A 139 -7.79 1.05 -0.47
C GLY A 139 -7.66 0.55 0.96
N VAL A 140 -8.19 1.29 1.94
CA VAL A 140 -8.18 0.88 3.36
C VAL A 140 -8.97 -0.40 3.57
N ASN A 141 -10.14 -0.53 2.95
CA ASN A 141 -10.96 -1.74 3.03
C ASN A 141 -10.19 -2.97 2.50
N GLY A 142 -9.51 -2.83 1.36
CA GLY A 142 -8.67 -3.90 0.80
C GLY A 142 -7.54 -4.33 1.74
N VAL A 143 -6.85 -3.37 2.37
CA VAL A 143 -5.79 -3.68 3.35
C VAL A 143 -6.36 -4.41 4.56
N LEU A 144 -7.50 -3.98 5.11
CA LEU A 144 -8.15 -4.64 6.25
C LEU A 144 -8.49 -6.11 5.97
N PHE A 145 -8.96 -6.43 4.77
CA PHE A 145 -9.19 -7.82 4.37
C PHE A 145 -7.91 -8.65 4.36
N THR A 146 -6.83 -8.13 3.78
CA THR A 146 -5.55 -8.85 3.70
C THR A 146 -4.88 -9.03 5.06
N SER A 147 -4.92 -8.01 5.92
CA SER A 147 -4.39 -8.06 7.29
C SER A 147 -5.10 -9.11 8.12
N GLY A 148 -6.44 -9.18 8.05
CA GLY A 148 -7.23 -10.19 8.77
C GLY A 148 -6.79 -11.63 8.45
N ARG A 149 -6.54 -11.93 7.16
CA ARG A 149 -6.05 -13.25 6.72
C ARG A 149 -4.65 -13.56 7.24
N LEU A 150 -3.74 -12.58 7.20
CA LEU A 150 -2.37 -12.76 7.68
C LEU A 150 -2.32 -13.12 9.17
N PHE A 151 -3.12 -12.44 10.00
CA PHE A 151 -3.20 -12.75 11.43
C PHE A 151 -3.82 -14.13 11.70
N LEU A 152 -4.85 -14.51 10.94
CA LEU A 152 -5.50 -15.82 11.05
C LEU A 152 -4.49 -16.94 10.77
N VAL A 153 -3.85 -16.93 9.59
CA VAL A 153 -2.87 -17.96 9.21
C VAL A 153 -1.67 -17.96 10.14
N GLY A 154 -1.15 -16.79 10.51
CA GLY A 154 -0.02 -16.69 11.44
C GLY A 154 -0.32 -17.23 12.84
N SER A 155 -1.58 -17.18 13.28
CA SER A 155 -2.01 -17.79 14.54
C SER A 155 -2.22 -19.31 14.44
N GLN A 156 -2.68 -19.81 13.30
CA GLN A 156 -2.84 -21.25 13.04
C GLN A 156 -1.50 -21.97 12.99
N GLU A 157 -0.46 -21.33 12.45
CA GLU A 157 0.93 -21.82 12.47
C GLU A 157 1.60 -21.71 13.86
N GLY A 158 0.88 -21.22 14.88
CA GLY A 158 1.39 -21.09 16.25
C GLY A 158 2.39 -19.96 16.46
N HIS A 159 2.58 -19.07 15.48
CA HIS A 159 3.49 -17.92 15.57
C HIS A 159 2.87 -16.72 16.29
N LEU A 160 1.54 -16.63 16.33
CA LEU A 160 0.78 -15.60 17.04
C LEU A 160 -0.08 -16.21 18.15
N PRO A 161 -0.46 -15.43 19.18
CA PRO A 161 -1.43 -15.87 20.18
C PRO A 161 -2.73 -16.35 19.52
N GLU A 162 -3.32 -17.42 20.07
CA GLU A 162 -4.57 -18.04 19.61
C GLU A 162 -5.76 -17.05 19.56
N LEU A 163 -5.66 -15.93 20.29
CA LEU A 163 -6.63 -14.83 20.24
C LEU A 163 -6.90 -14.31 18.82
N PHE A 164 -5.90 -14.33 17.95
CA PHE A 164 -6.01 -13.85 16.58
C PHE A 164 -6.61 -14.86 15.60
N SER A 165 -6.83 -16.11 16.04
CA SER A 165 -7.46 -17.18 15.26
C SER A 165 -8.98 -17.16 15.34
N PHE A 166 -9.56 -16.42 16.31
CA PHE A 166 -11.00 -16.45 16.55
C PHE A 166 -11.79 -15.71 15.46
N ILE A 167 -12.86 -16.37 15.00
CA ILE A 167 -13.79 -15.89 13.97
C ILE A 167 -15.20 -15.72 14.56
N HIS A 168 -15.87 -14.61 14.24
CA HIS A 168 -17.22 -14.33 14.73
C HIS A 168 -18.24 -15.34 14.19
N VAL A 169 -19.08 -15.92 15.05
CA VAL A 169 -20.01 -17.02 14.71
C VAL A 169 -20.96 -16.67 13.55
N LYS A 170 -21.68 -15.55 13.64
CA LYS A 170 -22.69 -15.17 12.63
C LYS A 170 -22.13 -14.56 11.34
N ARG A 171 -20.98 -13.88 11.41
CA ARG A 171 -20.43 -13.07 10.31
C ARG A 171 -19.19 -13.66 9.66
N MET A 172 -18.61 -14.70 10.25
CA MET A 172 -17.38 -15.35 9.75
C MET A 172 -16.20 -14.39 9.56
N THR A 173 -16.13 -13.33 10.39
CA THR A 173 -15.09 -12.30 10.31
C THR A 173 -14.08 -12.38 11.47
N PRO A 174 -12.77 -12.19 11.23
CA PRO A 174 -11.73 -12.19 12.27
C PRO A 174 -11.72 -10.87 13.06
N VAL A 175 -12.69 -10.69 13.97
CA VAL A 175 -12.91 -9.44 14.71
C VAL A 175 -11.69 -9.01 15.57
N PRO A 176 -11.03 -9.90 16.34
CA PRO A 176 -9.90 -9.49 17.19
C PRO A 176 -8.72 -8.91 16.38
N SER A 177 -8.41 -9.54 15.25
CA SER A 177 -7.34 -9.12 14.33
C SER A 177 -7.64 -7.76 13.70
N LEU A 178 -8.91 -7.50 13.35
CA LEU A 178 -9.35 -6.21 12.84
C LEU A 178 -9.28 -5.11 13.91
N ILE A 179 -9.69 -5.40 15.15
CA ILE A 179 -9.57 -4.45 16.27
C ILE A 179 -8.10 -4.09 16.51
N PHE A 180 -7.20 -5.09 16.55
CA PHE A 180 -5.78 -4.84 16.72
C PHE A 180 -5.19 -3.99 15.60
N THR A 181 -5.55 -4.28 14.34
CA THR A 181 -5.14 -3.48 13.18
C THR A 181 -5.68 -2.05 13.25
N CYS A 182 -6.92 -1.86 13.74
CA CYS A 182 -7.52 -0.55 13.93
C CYS A 182 -6.80 0.25 15.02
N VAL A 183 -6.56 -0.34 16.20
CA VAL A 183 -5.85 0.31 17.31
C VAL A 183 -4.43 0.70 16.89
N THR A 184 -3.69 -0.20 16.24
CA THR A 184 -2.33 0.10 15.76
C THR A 184 -2.32 1.18 14.70
N SER A 185 -3.32 1.20 13.81
CA SER A 185 -3.47 2.26 12.80
C SER A 185 -3.77 3.62 13.46
N LEU A 186 -4.65 3.66 14.47
CA LEU A 186 -4.92 4.88 15.26
C LEU A 186 -3.66 5.37 15.99
N CYS A 187 -2.83 4.47 16.51
CA CYS A 187 -1.55 4.83 17.10
C CYS A 187 -0.59 5.45 16.06
N MET A 188 -0.56 4.94 14.84
CA MET A 188 0.28 5.50 13.77
C MET A 188 -0.19 6.87 13.29
N LEU A 189 -1.47 7.22 13.45
CA LEU A 189 -2.00 8.55 13.11
C LEU A 189 -1.47 9.67 14.01
N PHE A 190 -0.85 9.36 15.16
CA PHE A 190 -0.19 10.39 15.96
C PHE A 190 1.07 10.97 15.29
N VAL A 191 1.62 10.29 14.27
CA VAL A 191 2.73 10.81 13.46
C VAL A 191 2.17 11.82 12.45
N SER A 192 2.57 13.09 12.58
CA SER A 192 1.94 14.20 11.84
C SER A 192 2.33 14.29 10.35
N ASP A 193 3.43 13.64 9.93
CA ASP A 193 3.93 13.72 8.55
C ASP A 193 3.79 12.39 7.80
N ILE A 194 3.02 12.43 6.71
CA ILE A 194 2.75 11.28 5.83
C ILE A 194 4.02 10.82 5.11
N PHE A 195 4.90 11.75 4.68
CA PHE A 195 6.13 11.38 3.97
C PHE A 195 7.11 10.66 4.88
N ILE A 196 7.20 11.07 6.15
CA ILE A 196 7.99 10.35 7.16
C ILE A 196 7.43 8.93 7.35
N LEU A 197 6.11 8.78 7.42
CA LEU A 197 5.47 7.47 7.55
C LEU A 197 5.72 6.56 6.33
N ILE A 198 5.64 7.11 5.12
CA ILE A 198 5.99 6.42 3.87
C ILE A 198 7.45 5.97 3.89
N ASN A 199 8.36 6.81 4.39
CA ASN A 199 9.78 6.47 4.47
C ASN A 199 10.03 5.35 5.50
N TYR A 200 9.40 5.38 6.67
CA TYR A 200 9.49 4.28 7.65
C TYR A 200 8.97 2.96 7.07
N TYR A 201 7.80 3.00 6.44
CA TYR A 201 7.19 1.84 5.79
C TYR A 201 8.07 1.30 4.66
N SER A 202 8.55 2.18 3.77
CA SER A 202 9.36 1.78 2.61
C SER A 202 10.66 1.13 3.05
N GLN A 203 11.35 1.68 4.06
CA GLN A 203 12.60 1.12 4.57
C GLN A 203 12.41 -0.32 5.06
N ILE A 204 11.36 -0.60 5.84
CA ILE A 204 11.10 -1.94 6.38
C ILE A 204 10.66 -2.91 5.30
N LEU A 205 9.85 -2.43 4.34
CA LEU A 205 9.35 -3.21 3.22
C LEU A 205 10.49 -3.67 2.31
N TRP A 206 11.35 -2.74 1.88
CA TRP A 206 12.45 -3.06 0.96
C TRP A 206 13.50 -3.95 1.61
N LEU A 207 13.77 -3.78 2.91
CA LEU A 207 14.64 -4.67 3.66
C LEU A 207 14.06 -6.10 3.71
N SER A 208 12.77 -6.22 4.00
CA SER A 208 12.07 -7.51 4.05
C SER A 208 12.02 -8.20 2.68
N ILE A 209 11.73 -7.45 1.61
CA ILE A 209 11.73 -7.97 0.23
C ILE A 209 13.14 -8.42 -0.18
N ALA A 210 14.17 -7.63 0.13
CA ALA A 210 15.56 -8.00 -0.16
C ALA A 210 15.94 -9.32 0.54
N ALA A 211 15.54 -9.47 1.82
CA ALA A 211 15.75 -10.71 2.57
C ALA A 211 15.00 -11.91 1.95
N SER A 212 13.74 -11.73 1.52
CA SER A 212 12.96 -12.79 0.86
C SER A 212 13.59 -13.24 -0.46
N ILE A 213 14.08 -12.31 -1.28
CA ILE A 213 14.69 -12.64 -2.58
C ILE A 213 16.08 -13.25 -2.37
N ALA A 214 16.85 -12.76 -1.39
CA ALA A 214 18.11 -13.39 -0.99
C ALA A 214 17.86 -14.84 -0.52
N GLY A 215 16.81 -15.09 0.26
CA GLY A 215 16.38 -16.42 0.67
C GLY A 215 15.99 -17.29 -0.53
N MET A 216 15.29 -16.73 -1.53
CA MET A 216 14.97 -17.45 -2.77
C MET A 216 16.23 -17.84 -3.57
N LEU A 217 17.22 -16.95 -3.66
CA LEU A 217 18.52 -17.24 -4.30
C LEU A 217 19.31 -18.29 -3.50
N TRP A 218 19.29 -18.21 -2.18
CA TRP A 218 19.90 -19.22 -1.31
C TRP A 218 19.25 -20.60 -1.53
N LEU A 219 17.92 -20.66 -1.52
CA LEU A 219 17.16 -21.89 -1.77
C LEU A 219 17.42 -22.45 -3.17
N ARG A 220 17.71 -21.57 -4.14
CA ARG A 220 18.10 -21.96 -5.49
C ARG A 220 19.39 -22.77 -5.50
N HIS A 221 20.35 -22.42 -4.65
CA HIS A 221 21.62 -23.12 -4.49
C HIS A 221 21.51 -24.36 -3.58
N THR A 222 20.85 -24.26 -2.42
CA THR A 222 20.80 -25.36 -1.44
C THR A 222 19.88 -26.49 -1.87
N GLN A 223 18.75 -26.21 -2.51
CA GLN A 223 17.74 -27.20 -2.90
C GLN A 223 17.39 -27.12 -4.39
N PRO A 224 18.29 -27.57 -5.29
CA PRO A 224 18.11 -27.45 -6.73
C PRO A 224 17.03 -28.39 -7.30
N LYS A 225 16.72 -29.50 -6.60
CA LYS A 225 15.80 -30.54 -7.08
C LYS A 225 14.32 -30.27 -6.81
N MET A 226 13.97 -29.20 -6.09
CA MET A 226 12.55 -28.87 -5.86
C MET A 226 11.84 -28.55 -7.17
N VAL A 227 10.61 -29.07 -7.32
CA VAL A 227 9.75 -28.75 -8.46
C VAL A 227 9.38 -27.26 -8.35
N ARG A 228 9.80 -26.47 -9.35
CA ARG A 228 9.51 -25.04 -9.44
C ARG A 228 8.56 -24.82 -10.62
N PRO A 229 7.26 -24.57 -10.37
CA PRO A 229 6.28 -24.34 -11.42
C PRO A 229 6.57 -23.09 -12.28
N ILE A 230 7.18 -22.07 -11.68
CA ILE A 230 7.60 -20.83 -12.36
C ILE A 230 9.11 -20.69 -12.25
N ARG A 231 9.79 -20.56 -13.40
CA ARG A 231 11.24 -20.33 -13.47
C ARG A 231 11.50 -18.99 -14.14
N VAL A 232 12.22 -18.14 -13.43
CA VAL A 232 12.72 -16.85 -13.94
C VAL A 232 14.24 -16.88 -14.01
N ASN A 233 14.79 -16.18 -15.01
CA ASN A 233 16.24 -16.03 -15.17
C ASN A 233 16.85 -15.42 -13.90
N THR A 234 17.97 -15.98 -13.42
CA THR A 234 18.64 -15.58 -12.17
C THR A 234 19.11 -14.13 -12.18
N ILE A 235 19.33 -13.56 -13.36
CA ILE A 235 19.69 -12.14 -13.54
C ILE A 235 18.62 -11.21 -12.95
N ILE A 236 17.34 -11.55 -13.08
CA ILE A 236 16.23 -10.70 -12.63
C ILE A 236 16.24 -10.53 -11.08
N PRO A 237 16.23 -11.62 -10.26
CA PRO A 237 16.36 -11.49 -8.82
C PRO A 237 17.63 -10.76 -8.36
N VAL A 238 18.77 -10.98 -9.02
CA VAL A 238 20.05 -10.35 -8.65
C VAL A 238 20.01 -8.84 -8.88
N LEU A 239 19.52 -8.42 -10.04
CA LEU A 239 19.32 -7.00 -10.35
C LEU A 239 18.35 -6.36 -9.36
N PHE A 240 17.26 -7.06 -9.01
CA PHE A 240 16.27 -6.56 -8.08
C PHE A 240 16.83 -6.39 -6.65
N ILE A 241 17.66 -7.32 -6.17
CA ILE A 241 18.37 -7.15 -4.89
C ILE A 241 19.29 -5.93 -4.95
N ALA A 242 20.03 -5.72 -6.05
CA ALA A 242 20.87 -4.54 -6.20
C ALA A 242 20.06 -3.24 -6.12
N CYS A 243 18.88 -3.19 -6.75
CA CYS A 243 17.94 -2.06 -6.62
C CYS A 243 17.43 -1.90 -5.18
N CYS A 244 17.08 -2.98 -4.49
CA CYS A 244 16.64 -2.91 -3.09
C CYS A 244 17.75 -2.39 -2.18
N LEU A 245 19.00 -2.85 -2.38
CA LEU A 245 20.15 -2.37 -1.62
C LEU A 245 20.43 -0.90 -1.89
N PHE A 246 20.33 -0.44 -3.14
CA PHE A 246 20.40 0.97 -3.48
C PHE A 246 19.35 1.78 -2.71
N LEU A 247 18.10 1.32 -2.74
CA LEU A 247 17.00 1.97 -2.03
C LEU A 247 17.18 1.99 -0.52
N VAL A 248 17.76 0.95 0.08
CA VAL A 248 17.99 0.88 1.53
C VAL A 248 19.20 1.70 1.99
N ILE A 249 20.29 1.71 1.21
CA ILE A 249 21.58 2.30 1.62
C ILE A 249 21.60 3.82 1.43
N PHE A 250 21.08 4.33 0.31
CA PHE A 250 21.20 5.75 -0.04
C PHE A 250 20.40 6.71 0.87
N PRO A 251 19.23 6.35 1.43
CA PRO A 251 18.53 7.18 2.40
C PRO A 251 19.19 7.26 3.78
N ILE A 252 20.11 6.34 4.13
CA ILE A 252 20.69 6.24 5.48
C ILE A 252 21.39 7.53 5.92
N PRO A 253 22.24 8.19 5.11
CA PRO A 253 22.94 9.40 5.55
C PRO A 253 22.00 10.59 5.79
N SER A 254 20.92 10.70 5.01
CA SER A 254 19.97 11.81 5.12
C SER A 254 18.91 11.58 6.19
N TYR A 255 18.49 10.33 6.41
CA TYR A 255 17.46 9.96 7.38
C TYR A 255 17.86 8.74 8.22
N PRO A 256 18.91 8.86 9.07
CA PRO A 256 19.42 7.73 9.83
C PRO A 256 18.39 7.18 10.83
N MET A 257 17.56 8.05 11.41
CA MET A 257 16.52 7.64 12.37
C MET A 257 15.49 6.69 11.74
N ASN A 258 15.17 6.84 10.44
CA ASN A 258 14.24 5.96 9.75
C ASN A 258 14.76 4.53 9.69
N THR A 259 16.06 4.40 9.41
CA THR A 259 16.73 3.11 9.38
C THR A 259 16.83 2.49 10.76
N VAL A 260 17.21 3.28 11.78
CA VAL A 260 17.29 2.80 13.17
C VAL A 260 15.94 2.29 13.67
N VAL A 261 14.86 3.04 13.46
CA VAL A 261 13.51 2.62 13.85
C VAL A 261 13.09 1.36 13.10
N SER A 262 13.34 1.27 11.78
CA SER A 262 12.99 0.08 11.00
C SER A 262 13.74 -1.18 11.47
N LEU A 263 15.03 -1.05 11.78
CA LEU A 263 15.85 -2.13 12.34
C LEU A 263 15.39 -2.48 13.76
N ALA A 264 15.11 -1.50 14.61
CA ALA A 264 14.62 -1.72 15.96
C ALA A 264 13.28 -2.47 15.96
N ILE A 265 12.34 -2.09 15.08
CA ILE A 265 11.06 -2.79 14.91
C ILE A 265 11.30 -4.23 14.45
N THR A 266 12.14 -4.43 13.43
CA THR A 266 12.44 -5.78 12.90
C THR A 266 13.11 -6.66 13.97
N LEU A 267 14.10 -6.12 14.68
CA LEU A 267 14.81 -6.82 15.75
C LEU A 267 13.95 -7.04 16.98
N SER A 268 12.98 -6.17 17.27
CA SER A 268 11.99 -6.38 18.34
C SER A 268 11.08 -7.58 18.09
N GLY A 269 10.99 -8.06 16.85
CA GLY A 269 10.34 -9.32 16.53
C GLY A 269 11.03 -10.54 17.15
N ILE A 270 12.36 -10.48 17.36
CA ILE A 270 13.14 -11.57 17.97
C ILE A 270 12.70 -11.83 19.42
N PRO A 271 12.75 -10.85 20.37
CA PRO A 271 12.30 -11.10 21.73
C PRO A 271 10.82 -11.50 21.78
N VAL A 272 9.96 -10.90 20.93
CA VAL A 272 8.55 -11.30 20.83
C VAL A 272 8.41 -12.77 20.42
N TYR A 273 9.18 -13.23 19.44
CA TYR A 273 9.19 -14.64 19.00
C TYR A 273 9.62 -15.60 20.14
N TYR A 274 10.70 -15.28 20.85
CA TYR A 274 11.17 -16.11 21.96
C TYR A 274 10.15 -16.16 23.11
N LEU A 275 9.50 -15.03 23.42
CA LEU A 275 8.46 -14.94 24.47
C LEU A 275 7.15 -15.63 24.05
N CYS A 276 6.73 -15.50 22.79
CA CYS A 276 5.43 -16.00 22.33
C CYS A 276 5.43 -17.47 21.92
N VAL A 277 6.53 -17.94 21.31
CA VAL A 277 6.60 -19.26 20.64
C VAL A 277 7.53 -20.23 21.40
N LYS A 278 8.76 -19.82 21.70
CA LYS A 278 9.80 -20.76 22.18
C LYS A 278 9.76 -21.04 23.68
N GLN A 279 9.37 -20.06 24.50
CA GLN A 279 9.34 -20.24 25.95
C GLN A 279 8.04 -20.91 26.42
N ALA A 280 8.18 -21.95 27.24
CA ALA A 280 7.06 -22.55 27.97
C ALA A 280 6.47 -21.49 28.93
N LYS A 281 5.26 -21.04 28.61
CA LYS A 281 4.58 -19.95 29.33
C LYS A 281 4.27 -20.37 30.77
N PRO A 282 4.50 -19.50 31.77
CA PRO A 282 4.15 -19.80 33.15
C PRO A 282 2.64 -19.97 33.31
N LYS A 283 2.21 -20.82 34.26
CA LYS A 283 0.79 -21.15 34.51
C LYS A 283 -0.09 -19.90 34.72
N PHE A 284 0.48 -18.82 35.25
CA PHE A 284 -0.21 -17.52 35.40
C PHE A 284 -0.58 -16.88 34.06
N TYR A 285 0.33 -16.91 33.08
CA TYR A 285 0.07 -16.36 31.73
C TYR A 285 -1.05 -17.13 31.04
N HIS A 286 -1.06 -18.46 31.12
CA HIS A 286 -2.17 -19.27 30.60
C HIS A 286 -3.50 -18.94 31.28
N ARG A 287 -3.49 -18.72 32.60
CA ARG A 287 -4.70 -18.36 33.35
C ARG A 287 -5.22 -16.96 32.98
N PHE A 288 -4.33 -16.00 32.80
CA PHE A 288 -4.66 -14.65 32.32
C PHE A 288 -5.20 -14.66 30.89
N MET A 289 -4.46 -15.28 29.97
CA MET A 289 -4.88 -15.39 28.57
C MET A 289 -6.21 -16.14 28.46
N LYS A 290 -6.44 -17.21 29.22
CA LYS A 290 -7.73 -17.91 29.23
C LYS A 290 -8.87 -17.01 29.71
N LYS A 291 -8.68 -16.21 30.77
CA LYS A 291 -9.69 -15.25 31.23
C LYS A 291 -9.96 -14.16 30.20
N LEU A 292 -8.91 -13.62 29.58
CA LEU A 292 -9.00 -12.61 28.53
C LEU A 292 -9.75 -13.16 27.31
N THR A 293 -9.34 -14.34 26.82
CA THR A 293 -9.97 -15.03 25.70
C THR A 293 -11.44 -15.31 25.98
N VAL A 294 -11.80 -15.85 27.15
CA VAL A 294 -13.20 -16.11 27.52
C VAL A 294 -14.01 -14.81 27.58
N SER A 295 -13.44 -13.74 28.15
CA SER A 295 -14.11 -12.43 28.20
C SER A 295 -14.38 -11.87 26.81
N ILE A 296 -13.40 -12.00 25.90
CA ILE A 296 -13.48 -11.56 24.51
C ILE A 296 -14.46 -12.44 23.73
N GLN A 297 -14.44 -13.76 23.92
CA GLN A 297 -15.37 -14.72 23.30
C GLN A 297 -16.81 -14.42 23.70
N CYS A 298 -17.08 -14.17 24.99
CA CYS A 298 -18.41 -13.81 25.48
C CYS A 298 -18.86 -12.44 24.99
N ALA A 299 -17.97 -11.45 24.91
CA ALA A 299 -18.31 -10.09 24.49
C ALA A 299 -18.57 -9.97 22.98
N LEU A 300 -17.90 -10.77 22.15
CA LEU A 300 -17.88 -10.62 20.70
C LEU A 300 -18.44 -11.85 19.93
N GLU A 301 -19.01 -12.84 20.61
CA GLU A 301 -19.53 -14.09 20.03
C GLU A 301 -18.55 -14.75 19.03
N ILE A 302 -17.32 -15.02 19.49
CA ILE A 302 -16.21 -15.51 18.64
C ILE A 302 -15.85 -16.97 18.97
N ILE A 303 -15.56 -17.78 17.95
CA ILE A 303 -15.19 -19.21 18.08
C ILE A 303 -13.96 -19.56 17.22
N LEU A 304 -13.31 -20.68 17.53
CA LEU A 304 -12.22 -21.21 16.71
C LEU A 304 -12.77 -21.80 15.40
N PRO A 305 -12.04 -21.69 14.28
CA PRO A 305 -12.52 -22.17 12.97
C PRO A 305 -12.79 -23.69 12.96
N ASP A 306 -12.00 -24.48 13.69
CA ASP A 306 -12.10 -25.95 13.70
C ASP A 306 -13.41 -26.45 14.35
N GLU A 307 -14.03 -25.66 15.23
CA GLU A 307 -15.33 -26.01 15.83
C GLU A 307 -16.52 -25.77 14.87
N ILE A 308 -16.31 -25.00 13.79
CA ILE A 308 -17.35 -24.68 12.80
C ILE A 308 -17.60 -25.88 11.88
N GLY A 309 -16.54 -26.60 11.50
CA GLY A 309 -16.66 -27.81 10.68
C GLY A 309 -17.46 -28.91 11.36
N HIS A 310 -17.30 -29.06 12.68
CA HIS A 310 -18.11 -30.00 13.47
C HIS A 310 -19.57 -29.55 13.60
N LYS A 311 -19.84 -28.27 13.90
CA LYS A 311 -21.22 -27.76 14.05
C LYS A 311 -22.02 -27.73 12.75
N LEU A 312 -21.38 -27.60 11.58
CA LEU A 312 -22.06 -27.70 10.28
C LEU A 312 -22.26 -29.14 9.82
N SER A 313 -21.48 -30.11 10.35
CA SER A 313 -21.70 -31.54 10.10
C SER A 313 -22.84 -32.12 10.96
N ASP A 314 -23.13 -31.48 12.09
CA ASP A 314 -24.14 -31.93 13.06
C ASP A 314 -25.51 -31.22 12.91
N ALA A 315 -25.67 -30.32 11.93
CA ALA A 315 -26.89 -29.55 11.64
C ALA A 315 -27.46 -29.89 10.25
#